data_AF-X1N3A7-F1
#
_entry.id   AF-X1N3A7-F1
#
_cell.length_a   1.000
_cell.length_b   1.000
_cell.length_c   1.000
_cell.angle_alpha   90.00
_cell.angle_beta   90.00
_cell.angle_gamma   90.00
#
_symmetry.space_group_name_H-M   'P 1'
#
loop_
_entity.id
_entity.type
_entity.pdbx_description
1 polymer ?
#
loop_
_entity_poly.entity_id
_entity_poly.type
_entity_poly.pdbx_seq_one_letter_code
_entity_poly.pdbx_strand_id
1 'polypeptide(L)'
;LQEKQMVALTQGTGVYDIVHVDCVWVGQYAGEGWTIPLEEFILRTDHNTLALDDFIPAVVSEQGMWEDRIFGFPFINAAFGLHYRTDIFDKYGIEVPQTWKELRETAEKLNLKEPGVSGITFMGRRGVQLQCSYDNMLWSFGGDWYDENYRPTINSAAAVEALEYFESLIPFAPAGVLTYDWDETARSFAQGKAAMDLQWHNAAPTCSDPSKSKIVGKFDFAVIPGKLQPDGSIKRTPTFGGWSLEIPKDSKNKEAAWE
;
A
#
# COMPACT_ATOMS: atom_id res chain seq x y z
N LEU A 1 -15.09 4.20 4.05
CA LEU A 1 -15.71 2.90 4.38
C LEU A 1 -15.66 2.69 5.90
N GLN A 2 -14.46 2.76 6.51
CA GLN A 2 -14.23 2.64 7.96
C GLN A 2 -15.22 3.40 8.84
N GLU A 3 -15.44 4.71 8.61
CA GLU A 3 -16.36 5.51 9.43
C GLU A 3 -17.77 4.92 9.52
N LYS A 4 -18.30 4.37 8.41
CA LYS A 4 -19.61 3.72 8.39
C LYS A 4 -19.62 2.39 9.13
N GLN A 5 -18.53 1.62 9.05
CA GLN A 5 -18.35 0.38 9.81
C GLN A 5 -18.29 0.69 11.31
N MET A 6 -17.42 1.62 11.73
CA MET A 6 -17.26 2.01 13.15
C MET A 6 -18.58 2.45 13.80
N VAL A 7 -19.36 3.30 13.12
CA VAL A 7 -20.67 3.74 13.63
C VAL A 7 -21.62 2.56 13.83
N ALA A 8 -21.75 1.68 12.83
CA ALA A 8 -22.65 0.54 12.89
C ALA A 8 -22.27 -0.48 13.97
N LEU A 9 -20.95 -0.77 14.10
CA LEU A 9 -20.39 -1.73 15.04
C LEU A 9 -20.47 -1.23 16.48
N THR A 10 -20.21 0.07 16.71
CA THR A 10 -20.37 0.71 18.03
C THR A 10 -21.83 0.65 18.50
N GLN A 11 -22.77 0.83 17.57
CA GLN A 11 -24.21 0.78 17.86
C GLN A 11 -24.77 -0.65 17.97
N GLY A 12 -24.01 -1.67 17.54
CA GLY A 12 -24.47 -3.06 17.55
C GLY A 12 -25.68 -3.30 16.65
N THR A 13 -25.76 -2.59 15.53
CA THR A 13 -26.96 -2.60 14.65
C THR A 13 -27.18 -3.92 13.92
N GLY A 14 -26.14 -4.75 13.76
CA GLY A 14 -26.19 -6.02 13.04
C GLY A 14 -26.40 -5.87 11.53
N VAL A 15 -26.12 -4.69 10.96
CA VAL A 15 -26.34 -4.40 9.53
C VAL A 15 -25.25 -4.99 8.61
N TYR A 16 -24.13 -5.44 9.18
CA TYR A 16 -23.04 -6.07 8.45
C TYR A 16 -22.82 -7.49 8.97
N ASP A 17 -22.78 -8.46 8.06
CA ASP A 17 -22.43 -9.84 8.38
C ASP A 17 -20.94 -10.12 8.14
N ILE A 18 -20.31 -9.36 7.24
CA ILE A 18 -18.87 -9.35 6.98
C ILE A 18 -18.43 -7.90 6.86
N VAL A 19 -17.26 -7.57 7.42
CA VAL A 19 -16.59 -6.29 7.23
C VAL A 19 -15.23 -6.49 6.59
N HIS A 20 -14.91 -5.63 5.64
CA HIS A 20 -13.59 -5.55 5.03
C HIS A 20 -12.74 -4.59 5.86
N VAL A 21 -11.69 -5.11 6.49
CA VAL A 21 -10.88 -4.42 7.50
C VAL A 21 -9.46 -4.27 6.98
N ASP A 22 -8.96 -3.02 6.96
CA ASP A 22 -7.58 -2.72 6.61
C ASP A 22 -6.65 -3.27 7.69
N CYS A 23 -5.47 -3.77 7.32
CA CYS A 23 -4.53 -4.39 8.26
C CYS A 23 -4.18 -3.47 9.44
N VAL A 24 -4.11 -2.15 9.22
CA VAL A 24 -3.84 -1.17 10.28
C VAL A 24 -5.02 -0.94 11.24
N TRP A 25 -6.21 -1.51 10.96
CA TRP A 25 -7.40 -1.39 11.79
C TRP A 25 -7.73 -2.66 12.58
N VAL A 26 -7.14 -3.81 12.25
CA VAL A 26 -7.43 -5.11 12.87
C VAL A 26 -7.35 -5.02 14.40
N GLY A 27 -6.28 -4.41 14.91
CA GLY A 27 -6.12 -4.23 16.36
C GLY A 27 -7.17 -3.34 17.01
N GLN A 28 -7.68 -2.32 16.31
CA GLN A 28 -8.80 -1.51 16.79
C GLN A 28 -10.10 -2.32 16.80
N TYR A 29 -10.40 -3.04 15.71
CA TYR A 29 -11.64 -3.81 15.56
C TYR A 29 -11.71 -4.95 16.59
N ALA A 30 -10.61 -5.69 16.73
CA ALA A 30 -10.44 -6.75 17.72
C ALA A 30 -10.44 -6.20 19.17
N GLY A 31 -9.67 -5.13 19.43
CA GLY A 31 -9.54 -4.53 20.77
C GLY A 31 -10.83 -3.92 21.31
N GLU A 32 -11.63 -3.29 20.45
CA GLU A 32 -12.97 -2.80 20.80
C GLU A 32 -14.02 -3.93 20.87
N GLY A 33 -13.65 -5.15 20.49
CA GLY A 33 -14.52 -6.32 20.48
C GLY A 33 -15.63 -6.23 19.44
N TRP A 34 -15.41 -5.50 18.34
CA TRP A 34 -16.36 -5.36 17.25
C TRP A 34 -16.40 -6.58 16.34
N THR A 35 -15.29 -7.30 16.21
CA THR A 35 -15.19 -8.53 15.42
C THR A 35 -14.90 -9.72 16.32
N ILE A 36 -15.28 -10.91 15.84
CA ILE A 36 -15.07 -12.15 16.58
C ILE A 36 -13.79 -12.84 16.10
N PRO A 37 -13.10 -13.52 17.00
CA PRO A 37 -12.01 -14.39 16.61
C PRO A 37 -12.57 -15.65 15.90
N LEU A 38 -11.84 -16.15 14.91
CA LEU A 38 -12.30 -17.14 13.94
C LEU A 38 -11.83 -18.57 14.25
N GLU A 39 -11.14 -18.82 15.37
CA GLU A 39 -10.50 -20.13 15.59
C GLU A 39 -11.50 -21.28 15.66
N GLU A 40 -12.69 -21.07 16.23
CA GLU A 40 -13.74 -22.10 16.27
C GLU A 40 -14.21 -22.49 14.87
N PHE A 41 -14.34 -21.50 13.98
CA PHE A 41 -14.74 -21.71 12.58
C PHE A 41 -13.64 -22.40 11.78
N ILE A 42 -12.38 -21.99 11.98
CA ILE A 42 -11.21 -22.62 11.38
C ILE A 42 -11.13 -24.10 11.79
N LEU A 43 -11.29 -24.41 13.07
CA LEU A 43 -11.18 -25.79 13.60
C LEU A 43 -12.25 -26.75 13.06
N ARG A 44 -13.45 -26.25 12.72
CA ARG A 44 -14.53 -27.07 12.16
C ARG A 44 -14.55 -27.16 10.64
N THR A 45 -13.74 -26.35 9.97
CA THR A 45 -13.69 -26.29 8.50
C THR A 45 -12.69 -27.31 7.97
N ASP A 46 -13.02 -27.95 6.85
CA ASP A 46 -12.09 -28.86 6.20
C ASP A 46 -10.80 -28.12 5.83
N HIS A 47 -9.66 -28.70 6.20
CA HIS A 47 -8.35 -28.10 5.99
C HIS A 47 -8.07 -27.83 4.50
N ASN A 48 -8.55 -28.67 3.58
CA ASN A 48 -8.33 -28.48 2.15
C ASN A 48 -9.22 -27.38 1.57
N THR A 49 -10.33 -27.04 2.25
CA THR A 49 -11.18 -25.91 1.87
C THR A 49 -10.52 -24.59 2.28
N LEU A 50 -10.02 -24.50 3.52
CA LEU A 50 -9.39 -23.26 4.01
C LEU A 50 -7.97 -23.07 3.47
N ALA A 51 -7.22 -24.17 3.33
CA ALA A 51 -5.82 -24.21 2.88
C ALA A 51 -4.93 -23.16 3.55
N LEU A 52 -5.07 -22.98 4.88
CA LEU A 52 -4.38 -21.92 5.61
C LEU A 52 -2.84 -22.05 5.53
N ASP A 53 -2.34 -23.26 5.33
CA ASP A 53 -0.92 -23.56 5.12
C ASP A 53 -0.38 -23.13 3.75
N ASP A 54 -1.26 -22.89 2.77
CA ASP A 54 -0.91 -22.32 1.45
C ASP A 54 -0.78 -20.79 1.50
N PHE A 55 -1.23 -20.14 2.59
CA PHE A 55 -1.03 -18.71 2.78
C PHE A 55 0.41 -18.39 3.18
N ILE A 56 0.92 -17.26 2.68
CA ILE A 56 2.18 -16.70 3.19
C ILE A 56 1.97 -16.34 4.67
N PRO A 57 2.75 -16.89 5.62
CA PRO A 57 2.51 -16.70 7.05
C PRO A 57 2.45 -15.23 7.49
N ALA A 58 3.32 -14.39 6.92
CA ALA A 58 3.33 -12.95 7.19
C ALA A 58 2.04 -12.24 6.73
N VAL A 59 1.36 -12.73 5.68
CA VAL A 59 0.10 -12.14 5.22
C VAL A 59 -1.00 -12.41 6.25
N VAL A 60 -1.06 -13.63 6.80
CA VAL A 60 -2.02 -13.99 7.85
C VAL A 60 -1.77 -13.19 9.13
N SER A 61 -0.51 -13.14 9.58
CA SER A 61 -0.15 -12.44 10.82
C SER A 61 -0.44 -10.95 10.75
N GLU A 62 -0.06 -10.28 9.66
CA GLU A 62 -0.16 -8.83 9.57
C GLU A 62 -1.57 -8.32 9.21
N GLN A 63 -2.39 -9.13 8.52
CA GLN A 63 -3.72 -8.67 8.05
C GLN A 63 -4.89 -9.23 8.84
N GLY A 64 -4.69 -10.33 9.56
CA GLY A 64 -5.77 -11.08 10.17
C GLY A 64 -5.61 -11.32 11.66
N MET A 65 -4.46 -11.01 12.26
CA MET A 65 -4.18 -11.36 13.65
C MET A 65 -4.09 -10.15 14.59
N TRP A 66 -4.56 -10.37 15.82
CA TRP A 66 -4.38 -9.47 16.95
C TRP A 66 -4.19 -10.30 18.23
N GLU A 67 -3.16 -9.99 19.02
CA GLU A 67 -2.82 -10.72 20.26
C GLU A 67 -2.80 -12.26 20.09
N ASP A 68 -2.09 -12.75 19.07
CA ASP A 68 -1.94 -14.18 18.71
C ASP A 68 -3.24 -14.90 18.30
N ARG A 69 -4.29 -14.15 17.97
CA ARG A 69 -5.60 -14.67 17.56
C ARG A 69 -5.97 -14.22 16.17
N ILE A 70 -6.68 -15.06 15.43
CA ILE A 70 -7.11 -14.76 14.05
C ILE A 70 -8.52 -14.15 14.11
N PHE A 71 -8.64 -12.88 13.72
CA PHE A 71 -9.91 -12.14 13.61
C PHE A 71 -10.38 -12.01 12.16
N GLY A 72 -9.45 -12.10 11.20
CA GLY A 72 -9.76 -11.93 9.79
C GLY A 72 -9.02 -12.90 8.89
N PHE A 73 -9.63 -13.21 7.76
CA PHE A 73 -8.98 -13.97 6.70
C PHE A 73 -8.44 -13.03 5.62
N PRO A 74 -7.15 -13.10 5.25
CA PRO A 74 -6.59 -12.22 4.21
C PRO A 74 -7.36 -12.35 2.89
N PHE A 75 -7.79 -11.22 2.35
CA PHE A 75 -8.57 -11.17 1.11
C PHE A 75 -7.84 -10.41 0.00
N ILE A 76 -7.14 -9.34 0.36
CA ILE A 76 -6.29 -8.57 -0.56
C ILE A 76 -4.96 -8.34 0.11
N ASN A 77 -3.87 -8.82 -0.48
CA ASN A 77 -2.53 -8.43 -0.10
C ASN A 77 -1.99 -7.32 -1.01
N ALA A 78 -1.29 -6.36 -0.41
CA ALA A 78 -0.69 -5.24 -1.13
C ALA A 78 0.74 -5.01 -0.65
N ALA A 79 1.64 -4.80 -1.60
CA ALA A 79 3.02 -4.45 -1.35
C ALA A 79 3.32 -3.20 -2.17
N PHE A 80 3.89 -2.19 -1.53
CA PHE A 80 4.23 -0.94 -2.17
C PHE A 80 5.54 -1.09 -2.95
N GLY A 81 5.58 -0.55 -4.16
CA GLY A 81 6.79 -0.61 -4.99
C GLY A 81 6.80 0.44 -6.08
N LEU A 82 7.54 0.12 -7.15
CA LEU A 82 7.76 1.01 -8.28
C LEU A 82 7.24 0.35 -9.55
N HIS A 83 6.13 0.84 -10.08
CA HIS A 83 5.78 0.56 -11.47
C HIS A 83 6.61 1.46 -12.37
N TYR A 84 7.13 0.94 -13.48
CA TYR A 84 7.93 1.72 -14.43
C TYR A 84 7.67 1.31 -15.87
N ARG A 85 7.87 2.25 -16.79
CA ARG A 85 7.64 2.05 -18.23
C ARG A 85 8.85 1.39 -18.90
N THR A 86 8.78 0.08 -19.12
CA THR A 86 9.85 -0.70 -19.75
C THR A 86 10.24 -0.13 -21.11
N ASP A 87 9.26 0.27 -21.93
CA ASP A 87 9.54 0.85 -23.26
C ASP A 87 10.26 2.21 -23.21
N ILE A 88 10.04 3.03 -22.17
CA ILE A 88 10.75 4.29 -21.95
C ILE A 88 12.16 4.01 -21.40
N PHE A 89 12.29 3.08 -20.47
CA PHE A 89 13.56 2.71 -19.87
C PHE A 89 14.51 2.12 -20.91
N ASP A 90 14.03 1.19 -21.74
CA ASP A 90 14.78 0.57 -22.84
C ASP A 90 15.21 1.61 -23.88
N LYS A 91 14.30 2.53 -24.26
CA LYS A 91 14.58 3.61 -25.22
C LYS A 91 15.76 4.48 -24.79
N TYR A 92 15.95 4.69 -23.50
CA TYR A 92 16.99 5.57 -22.96
C TYR A 92 18.16 4.82 -22.29
N GLY A 93 18.16 3.48 -22.32
CA GLY A 93 19.16 2.64 -21.65
C GLY A 93 19.25 2.96 -20.16
N ILE A 94 18.10 3.06 -19.49
CA ILE A 94 18.01 3.36 -18.06
C ILE A 94 17.76 2.07 -17.30
N GLU A 95 18.57 1.84 -16.27
CA GLU A 95 18.35 0.76 -15.31
C GLU A 95 17.30 1.16 -14.26
N VAL A 96 16.62 0.18 -13.69
CA VAL A 96 15.63 0.43 -12.63
C VAL A 96 16.34 1.00 -11.38
N PRO A 97 15.91 2.19 -10.87
CA PRO A 97 16.59 2.84 -9.77
C PRO A 97 16.49 2.01 -8.48
N GLN A 98 17.63 1.81 -7.82
CA GLN A 98 17.75 1.06 -6.57
C GLN A 98 17.69 1.98 -5.35
N THR A 99 18.09 3.24 -5.51
CA THR A 99 18.10 4.23 -4.43
C THR A 99 17.13 5.38 -4.68
N TRP A 100 16.68 6.03 -3.60
CA TRP A 100 15.88 7.25 -3.68
C TRP A 100 16.55 8.35 -4.51
N LYS A 101 17.88 8.48 -4.39
CA LYS A 101 18.66 9.42 -5.21
C LYS A 101 18.54 9.10 -6.70
N GLU A 102 18.78 7.83 -7.08
CA GLU A 102 18.65 7.37 -8.46
C GLU A 102 17.22 7.54 -9.00
N LEU A 103 16.20 7.29 -8.16
CA LEU A 103 14.81 7.50 -8.54
C LEU A 103 14.54 8.95 -8.93
N ARG A 104 14.99 9.91 -8.09
CA ARG A 104 14.83 11.34 -8.36
C ARG A 104 15.58 11.75 -9.64
N GLU A 105 16.84 11.33 -9.78
CA GLU A 105 17.65 11.61 -10.97
C GLU A 105 17.03 11.02 -12.25
N THR A 106 16.45 9.83 -12.15
CA THR A 106 15.72 9.17 -13.24
C THR A 106 14.45 9.93 -13.58
N ALA A 107 13.67 10.36 -12.58
CA ALA A 107 12.47 11.16 -12.78
C ALA A 107 12.81 12.48 -13.48
N GLU A 108 13.83 13.19 -13.01
CA GLU A 108 14.32 14.43 -13.63
C GLU A 108 14.74 14.21 -15.09
N LYS A 109 15.55 13.18 -15.35
CA LYS A 109 16.00 12.82 -16.70
C LYS A 109 14.84 12.51 -17.63
N LEU A 110 13.88 11.70 -17.19
CA LEU A 110 12.75 11.28 -18.03
C LEU A 110 11.74 12.40 -18.25
N ASN A 111 11.51 13.25 -17.25
CA ASN A 111 10.68 14.45 -17.38
C ASN A 111 11.21 15.42 -18.44
N LEU A 112 12.54 15.49 -18.61
CA LEU A 112 13.18 16.31 -19.64
C LEU A 112 13.24 15.61 -21.01
N LYS A 113 13.49 14.30 -21.04
CA LYS A 113 13.75 13.56 -22.28
C LYS A 113 12.49 13.04 -22.98
N GLU A 114 11.39 12.82 -22.27
CA GLU A 114 10.14 12.28 -22.84
C GLU A 114 9.04 13.35 -22.83
N PRO A 115 8.89 14.15 -23.91
CA PRO A 115 7.89 15.20 -23.97
C PRO A 115 6.47 14.68 -23.73
N GLY A 116 5.73 15.33 -22.83
CA GLY A 116 4.35 14.99 -22.51
C GLY A 116 4.19 13.82 -21.52
N VAL A 117 5.29 13.33 -20.95
CA VAL A 117 5.33 12.31 -19.91
C VAL A 117 6.07 12.88 -18.70
N SER A 118 5.43 12.86 -17.53
CA SER A 118 6.08 13.20 -16.27
C SER A 118 7.08 12.12 -15.88
N GLY A 119 8.17 12.50 -15.21
CA GLY A 119 9.18 11.55 -14.75
C GLY A 119 8.63 10.51 -13.77
N ILE A 120 7.71 10.93 -12.90
CA ILE A 120 7.14 10.10 -11.84
C ILE A 120 5.70 10.51 -11.51
N THR A 121 4.89 9.61 -10.95
CA THR A 121 3.62 9.93 -10.28
C THR A 121 3.54 9.18 -8.97
N PHE A 122 2.70 9.65 -8.05
CA PHE A 122 2.49 9.06 -6.74
C PHE A 122 1.15 9.53 -6.17
N MET A 123 0.69 8.90 -5.08
CA MET A 123 -0.51 9.35 -4.36
C MET A 123 -0.19 10.57 -3.49
N GLY A 124 -0.65 11.74 -3.90
CA GLY A 124 -0.38 13.02 -3.22
C GLY A 124 -1.57 13.62 -2.47
N ARG A 125 -2.76 13.02 -2.56
CA ARG A 125 -3.97 13.53 -1.91
C ARG A 125 -3.84 13.50 -0.39
N ARG A 126 -4.19 14.60 0.27
CA ARG A 126 -4.24 14.67 1.75
C ARG A 126 -5.09 13.53 2.31
N GLY A 127 -4.49 12.75 3.20
CA GLY A 127 -5.12 11.59 3.84
C GLY A 127 -4.15 10.42 3.90
N VAL A 128 -4.70 9.22 4.11
CA VAL A 128 -3.96 7.95 4.14
C VAL A 128 -3.18 7.70 2.85
N GLN A 129 -3.64 8.23 1.73
CA GLN A 129 -3.00 8.15 0.41
C GLN A 129 -1.56 8.69 0.41
N LEU A 130 -1.43 9.95 0.84
CA LEU A 130 -0.15 10.64 0.97
C LEU A 130 0.72 9.94 2.01
N GLN A 131 0.10 9.50 3.11
CA GLN A 131 0.79 8.76 4.17
C GLN A 131 1.45 7.48 3.61
N CYS A 132 0.73 6.64 2.88
CA CYS A 132 1.28 5.40 2.32
C CYS A 132 2.47 5.66 1.38
N SER A 133 2.42 6.72 0.57
CA SER A 133 3.56 7.10 -0.29
C SER A 133 4.77 7.52 0.53
N TYR A 134 4.53 8.27 1.61
CA TYR A 134 5.56 8.82 2.49
C TYR A 134 6.19 7.77 3.42
N ASP A 135 5.42 6.80 3.92
CA ASP A 135 5.87 5.77 4.89
C ASP A 135 7.13 5.02 4.42
N ASN A 136 7.16 4.67 3.13
CA ASN A 136 8.31 4.03 2.49
C ASN A 136 9.60 4.87 2.60
N MET A 137 9.48 6.19 2.54
CA MET A 137 10.61 7.12 2.65
C MET A 137 10.93 7.39 4.12
N LEU A 138 9.92 7.65 4.96
CA LEU A 138 10.09 7.86 6.40
C LEU A 138 10.93 6.75 7.03
N TRP A 139 10.50 5.50 6.88
CA TRP A 139 11.15 4.37 7.52
C TRP A 139 12.53 4.04 6.93
N SER A 140 12.71 4.20 5.61
CA SER A 140 14.00 3.96 4.97
C SER A 140 15.04 5.05 5.30
N PHE A 141 14.62 6.28 5.57
CA PHE A 141 15.47 7.35 6.10
C PHE A 141 15.73 7.20 7.61
N GLY A 142 15.04 6.28 8.29
CA GLY A 142 15.23 5.98 9.70
C GLY A 142 14.36 6.81 10.64
N GLY A 143 13.35 7.50 10.13
CA GLY A 143 12.29 8.09 10.93
C GLY A 143 11.19 7.08 11.23
N ASP A 144 10.26 7.48 12.11
CA ASP A 144 9.05 6.73 12.44
C ASP A 144 7.93 7.70 12.86
N TRP A 145 6.70 7.22 12.92
CA TRP A 145 5.54 7.99 13.39
C TRP A 145 5.58 8.24 14.89
N TYR A 146 6.02 7.24 15.65
CA TYR A 146 6.09 7.26 17.10
C TYR A 146 7.38 6.61 17.61
N ASP A 147 7.81 6.96 18.82
CA ASP A 147 8.85 6.22 19.54
C ASP A 147 8.29 5.04 20.35
N GLU A 148 9.17 4.31 21.05
CA GLU A 148 8.83 3.16 21.90
C GLU A 148 7.81 3.47 23.03
N ASN A 149 7.63 4.75 23.37
CA ASN A 149 6.69 5.22 24.38
C ASN A 149 5.43 5.84 23.74
N TYR A 150 5.20 5.59 22.44
CA TYR A 150 4.10 6.14 21.63
C TYR A 150 4.08 7.67 21.56
N ARG A 151 5.23 8.34 21.74
CA ARG A 151 5.33 9.79 21.54
C ARG A 151 5.55 10.09 20.06
N PRO A 152 4.81 11.03 19.44
CA PRO A 152 4.98 11.34 18.03
C PRO A 152 6.39 11.84 17.68
N THR A 153 6.96 11.32 16.58
CA THR A 153 8.33 11.61 16.12
C THR A 153 8.42 12.19 14.70
N ILE A 154 7.27 12.62 14.15
CA ILE A 154 7.15 13.11 12.78
C ILE A 154 7.98 14.37 12.47
N ASN A 155 8.46 15.07 13.50
CA ASN A 155 9.35 16.24 13.38
C ASN A 155 10.84 15.91 13.64
N SER A 156 11.21 14.63 13.71
CA SER A 156 12.61 14.21 13.80
C SER A 156 13.40 14.61 12.55
N ALA A 157 14.72 14.74 12.67
CA ALA A 157 15.58 15.10 11.54
C ALA A 157 15.42 14.13 10.35
N ALA A 158 15.29 12.83 10.63
CA ALA A 158 15.08 11.81 9.60
C ALA A 158 13.72 11.95 8.88
N ALA A 159 12.65 12.28 9.63
CA ALA A 159 11.34 12.54 9.04
C ALA A 159 11.35 13.81 8.18
N VAL A 160 11.98 14.88 8.65
CA VAL A 160 12.13 16.11 7.85
C VAL A 160 12.92 15.85 6.56
N GLU A 161 14.03 15.12 6.64
CA GLU A 161 14.83 14.76 5.46
C GLU A 161 14.03 13.92 4.45
N ALA A 162 13.24 12.95 4.93
CA ALA A 162 12.36 12.15 4.08
C ALA A 162 11.29 13.00 3.39
N LEU A 163 10.70 13.97 4.10
CA LEU A 163 9.67 14.85 3.54
C LEU A 163 10.26 15.80 2.50
N GLU A 164 11.42 16.41 2.78
CA GLU A 164 12.14 17.26 1.82
C GLU A 164 12.50 16.48 0.55
N TYR A 165 12.93 15.21 0.69
CA TYR A 165 13.12 14.33 -0.45
C TYR A 165 11.82 14.11 -1.23
N PHE A 166 10.72 13.81 -0.54
CA PHE A 166 9.45 13.52 -1.20
C PHE A 166 8.91 14.75 -1.95
N GLU A 167 8.98 15.94 -1.33
CA GLU A 167 8.63 17.21 -1.99
C GLU A 167 9.50 17.48 -3.22
N SER A 168 10.76 17.06 -3.21
CA SER A 168 11.67 17.22 -4.35
C SER A 168 11.26 16.46 -5.61
N LEU A 169 10.31 15.53 -5.52
CA LEU A 169 9.73 14.80 -6.66
C LEU A 169 8.62 15.59 -7.37
N ILE A 170 7.98 16.55 -6.69
CA ILE A 170 6.84 17.32 -7.22
C ILE A 170 7.14 17.98 -8.58
N PRO A 171 8.33 18.59 -8.82
CA PRO A 171 8.65 19.20 -10.12
C PRO A 171 8.66 18.21 -11.30
N PHE A 172 8.77 16.91 -11.04
CA PHE A 172 8.82 15.85 -12.05
C PHE A 172 7.52 15.04 -12.14
N ALA A 173 6.48 15.48 -11.42
CA ALA A 173 5.19 14.84 -11.36
C ALA A 173 4.11 15.59 -12.15
N PRO A 174 2.96 14.95 -12.46
CA PRO A 174 1.84 15.66 -13.06
C PRO A 174 1.39 16.85 -12.19
N ALA A 175 0.98 17.96 -12.82
CA ALA A 175 0.60 19.17 -12.09
C ALA A 175 -0.52 18.97 -11.04
N GLY A 176 -1.34 17.93 -11.21
CA GLY A 176 -2.42 17.57 -10.29
C GLY A 176 -2.04 16.53 -9.24
N VAL A 177 -0.78 16.12 -9.10
CA VAL A 177 -0.38 14.97 -8.26
C VAL A 177 -0.85 15.09 -6.80
N LEU A 178 -0.93 16.31 -6.26
CA LEU A 178 -1.40 16.57 -4.89
C LEU A 178 -2.92 16.33 -4.69
N THR A 179 -3.66 16.03 -5.75
CA THR A 179 -5.07 15.60 -5.68
C THR A 179 -5.26 14.12 -5.98
N TYR A 180 -4.20 13.40 -6.37
CA TYR A 180 -4.32 12.03 -6.82
C TYR A 180 -4.47 11.06 -5.65
N ASP A 181 -5.50 10.23 -5.75
CA ASP A 181 -5.73 9.06 -4.92
C ASP A 181 -5.19 7.79 -5.61
N TRP A 182 -5.47 6.60 -5.07
CA TRP A 182 -5.14 5.30 -5.66
C TRP A 182 -5.50 5.23 -7.15
N ASP A 183 -6.72 5.62 -7.44
CA ASP A 183 -7.38 5.49 -8.73
C ASP A 183 -6.86 6.51 -9.76
N GLU A 184 -6.72 7.77 -9.36
CA GLU A 184 -6.14 8.81 -10.22
C GLU A 184 -4.67 8.54 -10.54
N THR A 185 -3.91 8.06 -9.55
CA THR A 185 -2.50 7.70 -9.73
C THR A 185 -2.36 6.54 -10.72
N ALA A 186 -3.10 5.45 -10.50
CA ALA A 186 -3.08 4.29 -11.40
C ALA A 186 -3.52 4.66 -12.82
N ARG A 187 -4.58 5.48 -12.96
CA ARG A 187 -5.04 5.96 -14.27
C ARG A 187 -4.03 6.87 -14.95
N SER A 188 -3.36 7.76 -14.21
CA SER A 188 -2.30 8.62 -14.76
C SER A 188 -1.20 7.79 -15.41
N PHE A 189 -0.69 6.78 -14.69
CA PHE A 189 0.31 5.87 -15.21
C PHE A 189 -0.21 5.03 -16.39
N ALA A 190 -1.37 4.39 -16.25
CA ALA A 190 -2.00 3.57 -17.30
C ALA A 190 -2.28 4.35 -18.59
N GLN A 191 -2.55 5.65 -18.50
CA GLN A 191 -2.74 6.53 -19.68
C GLN A 191 -1.43 7.02 -20.30
N GLY A 192 -0.29 6.53 -19.81
CA GLY A 192 1.04 6.86 -20.28
C GLY A 192 1.49 8.26 -19.91
N LYS A 193 0.96 8.84 -18.82
CA LYS A 193 1.29 10.21 -18.39
C LYS A 193 2.49 10.31 -17.46
N ALA A 194 2.96 9.19 -16.92
CA ALA A 194 4.19 9.14 -16.14
C ALA A 194 5.07 7.96 -16.59
N ALA A 195 6.38 8.12 -16.42
CA ALA A 195 7.35 7.06 -16.72
C ALA A 195 7.57 6.10 -15.55
N MET A 196 7.30 6.56 -14.33
CA MET A 196 7.36 5.79 -13.09
C MET A 196 6.12 6.10 -12.23
N ASP A 197 5.69 5.14 -11.42
CA ASP A 197 4.59 5.27 -10.45
C ASP A 197 4.97 4.58 -9.13
N LEU A 198 5.01 5.37 -8.04
CA LEU A 198 5.18 4.87 -6.68
C LEU A 198 3.81 4.48 -6.12
N GLN A 199 3.50 3.18 -6.16
CA GLN A 199 2.20 2.68 -5.72
C GLN A 199 2.23 1.18 -5.38
N TRP A 200 1.13 0.70 -4.80
CA TRP A 200 0.81 -0.70 -4.57
C TRP A 200 0.83 -1.55 -5.85
N HIS A 201 1.31 -2.79 -5.76
CA HIS A 201 1.35 -3.71 -6.91
C HIS A 201 -0.05 -4.04 -7.47
N ASN A 202 -1.10 -3.97 -6.65
CA ASN A 202 -2.49 -4.22 -7.05
C ASN A 202 -3.07 -3.14 -7.99
N ALA A 203 -2.30 -2.09 -8.34
CA ALA A 203 -2.60 -1.18 -9.44
C ALA A 203 -2.29 -1.78 -10.84
N ALA A 204 -1.49 -2.85 -10.92
CA ALA A 204 -1.09 -3.49 -12.18
C ALA A 204 -2.26 -3.96 -13.07
N PRO A 205 -3.40 -4.46 -12.54
CA PRO A 205 -4.57 -4.81 -13.36
C PRO A 205 -5.10 -3.63 -14.18
N THR A 206 -5.14 -2.42 -13.60
CA THR A 206 -5.54 -1.20 -14.34
C THR A 206 -4.59 -0.91 -15.51
N CYS A 207 -3.30 -1.17 -15.33
CA CYS A 207 -2.27 -0.94 -16.35
C CYS A 207 -2.23 -2.05 -17.42
N SER A 208 -2.76 -3.23 -17.10
CA SER A 208 -2.81 -4.40 -17.99
C SER A 208 -4.12 -4.52 -18.78
N ASP A 209 -5.15 -3.77 -18.39
CA ASP A 209 -6.47 -3.78 -19.04
C ASP A 209 -6.46 -2.91 -20.32
N PRO A 210 -6.61 -3.50 -21.52
CA PRO A 210 -6.57 -2.75 -22.78
C PRO A 210 -7.75 -1.77 -22.96
N SER A 211 -8.82 -1.89 -22.18
CA SER A 211 -9.92 -0.91 -22.18
C SER A 211 -9.60 0.33 -21.32
N LYS A 212 -8.61 0.24 -20.42
CA LYS A 212 -8.25 1.30 -19.46
C LYS A 212 -6.83 1.82 -19.64
N SER A 213 -5.96 1.10 -20.36
CA SER A 213 -4.52 1.36 -20.44
C SER A 213 -4.03 1.56 -21.87
N LYS A 214 -3.12 2.51 -22.04
CA LYS A 214 -2.36 2.78 -23.27
C LYS A 214 -0.96 2.16 -23.24
N ILE A 215 -0.60 1.51 -22.14
CA ILE A 215 0.75 1.00 -21.85
C ILE A 215 0.74 -0.51 -21.61
N VAL A 216 -0.29 -1.22 -22.05
CA VAL A 216 -0.37 -2.69 -21.94
C VAL A 216 0.89 -3.32 -22.56
N GLY A 217 1.56 -4.18 -21.78
CA GLY A 217 2.81 -4.83 -22.17
C GLY A 217 4.04 -3.90 -22.20
N LYS A 218 3.93 -2.69 -21.66
CA LYS A 218 4.98 -1.65 -21.66
C LYS A 218 5.32 -1.14 -20.27
N PHE A 219 5.02 -1.92 -19.25
CA PHE A 219 5.36 -1.61 -17.87
C PHE A 219 5.74 -2.88 -17.13
N ASP A 220 6.47 -2.72 -16.04
CA ASP A 220 6.79 -3.78 -15.09
C ASP A 220 6.82 -3.20 -13.66
N PHE A 221 6.97 -4.06 -12.66
CA PHE A 221 6.98 -3.72 -11.25
C PHE A 221 8.31 -4.11 -10.61
N ALA A 222 8.89 -3.17 -9.88
CA ALA A 222 10.13 -3.36 -9.13
C ALA A 222 9.91 -3.14 -7.64
N VAL A 223 10.82 -3.71 -6.85
CA VAL A 223 10.92 -3.39 -5.42
C VAL A 223 11.09 -1.88 -5.24
N ILE A 224 10.51 -1.33 -4.18
CA ILE A 224 10.68 0.07 -3.83
C ILE A 224 12.18 0.42 -3.72
N PRO A 225 12.63 1.60 -4.18
CA PRO A 225 13.97 2.09 -3.91
C PRO A 225 14.21 2.23 -2.41
N GLY A 226 15.49 2.30 -2.03
CA GLY A 226 15.85 2.49 -0.62
C GLY A 226 16.82 3.63 -0.38
N LYS A 227 17.12 3.86 0.89
CA LYS A 227 18.16 4.81 1.31
C LYS A 227 19.51 4.09 1.34
N LEU A 228 20.47 4.57 0.54
CA LEU A 228 21.86 4.15 0.61
C LEU A 228 22.44 4.54 1.98
N GLN A 229 22.96 3.55 2.70
CA GLN A 229 23.56 3.70 4.01
C GLN A 229 25.07 3.94 3.90
N PRO A 230 25.72 4.50 4.93
CA PRO A 230 27.17 4.75 4.93
C PRO A 230 28.03 3.50 4.71
N ASP A 231 27.53 2.31 5.07
CA ASP A 231 28.20 1.03 4.87
C ASP A 231 28.03 0.45 3.45
N GLY A 232 27.32 1.16 2.57
CA GLY A 232 27.04 0.74 1.20
C GLY A 232 25.78 -0.14 1.04
N SER A 233 25.10 -0.50 2.14
CA SER A 233 23.83 -1.22 2.08
C SER A 233 22.68 -0.30 1.66
N ILE A 234 21.58 -0.88 1.15
CA ILE A 234 20.37 -0.13 0.79
C ILE A 234 19.24 -0.53 1.73
N LYS A 235 18.82 0.39 2.61
CA LYS A 235 17.66 0.19 3.48
C LYS A 235 16.38 0.41 2.70
N ARG A 236 15.64 -0.67 2.45
CA ARG A 236 14.30 -0.65 1.84
C ARG A 236 13.25 -0.96 2.89
N THR A 237 12.13 -0.26 2.82
CA THR A 237 11.01 -0.45 3.73
C THR A 237 9.72 -0.44 2.90
N PRO A 238 9.51 -1.45 2.02
CA PRO A 238 8.28 -1.55 1.25
C PRO A 238 7.12 -1.70 2.22
N THR A 239 6.21 -0.74 2.23
CA THR A 239 5.00 -0.85 3.05
C THR A 239 4.25 -2.10 2.62
N PHE A 240 3.96 -2.96 3.59
CA PHE A 240 3.04 -4.06 3.43
C PHE A 240 1.67 -3.58 3.90
N GLY A 241 0.65 -3.88 3.10
CA GLY A 241 -0.73 -3.53 3.40
C GLY A 241 -1.64 -4.66 2.98
N GLY A 242 -2.93 -4.39 3.09
CA GLY A 242 -3.94 -5.33 2.67
C GLY A 242 -5.18 -5.25 3.54
N TRP A 243 -6.10 -6.14 3.25
CA TRP A 243 -7.37 -6.19 3.90
C TRP A 243 -7.76 -7.63 4.18
N SER A 244 -8.37 -7.82 5.34
CA SER A 244 -9.00 -9.07 5.72
C SER A 244 -10.53 -8.94 5.73
N LEU A 245 -11.18 -10.09 5.62
CA LEU A 245 -12.61 -10.21 5.91
C LEU A 245 -12.76 -10.67 7.35
N GLU A 246 -13.51 -9.88 8.13
CA GLU A 246 -13.79 -10.17 9.53
C GLU A 246 -15.30 -10.28 9.76
N ILE A 247 -15.70 -11.08 10.76
CA ILE A 247 -17.11 -11.28 11.11
C ILE A 247 -17.45 -10.38 12.31
N PRO A 248 -18.38 -9.42 12.17
CA PRO A 248 -18.86 -8.61 13.29
C PRO A 248 -19.49 -9.44 14.41
N LYS A 249 -19.23 -9.04 15.65
CA LYS A 249 -19.81 -9.65 16.85
C LYS A 249 -21.34 -9.54 16.89
N ASP A 250 -21.91 -8.48 16.35
CA ASP A 250 -23.35 -8.22 16.33
C ASP A 250 -24.09 -8.90 15.17
N SER A 251 -23.37 -9.45 14.17
CA SER A 251 -23.95 -10.21 13.06
C SER A 251 -24.88 -11.32 13.55
N LYS A 252 -26.02 -11.49 12.87
CA LYS A 252 -26.98 -12.57 13.14
C LYS A 252 -26.74 -13.81 12.27
N ASN A 253 -25.86 -13.72 11.28
CA ASN A 253 -25.63 -14.74 10.27
C ASN A 253 -24.19 -15.26 10.27
N LYS A 254 -23.56 -15.41 11.45
CA LYS A 254 -22.13 -15.75 11.56
C LYS A 254 -21.69 -17.02 10.82
N GLU A 255 -22.50 -18.08 10.88
CA GLU A 255 -22.19 -19.33 10.16
C GLU A 255 -22.23 -19.09 8.64
N ALA A 256 -23.23 -18.37 8.13
CA ALA A 256 -23.34 -18.03 6.71
C ALA A 256 -22.33 -16.97 6.25
N ALA A 257 -21.77 -16.17 7.17
CA ALA A 257 -20.69 -15.23 6.89
C ALA A 257 -19.32 -15.94 6.81
N TRP A 258 -19.19 -17.08 7.49
CA TRP A 258 -18.00 -17.92 7.45
C TRP A 258 -17.97 -18.84 6.22
N GLU A 259 -19.12 -19.44 5.86
CA GLU A 259 -19.29 -20.23 4.62
C GLU A 259 -18.99 -19.43 3.35
#